data_AF-A0A954N243-F1
#
_entry.id   AF-A0A954N243-F1
#
_cell.length_a   1.000
_cell.length_b   1.000
_cell.length_c   1.000
_cell.angle_alpha   90.00
_cell.angle_beta   90.00
_cell.angle_gamma   90.00
#
_symmetry.space_group_name_H-M   'P 1'
#
loop_
_entity.id
_entity.type
_entity.pdbx_description
1 polymer ?
#
loop_
_entity_poly.entity_id
_entity_poly.type
_entity_poly.pdbx_seq_one_letter_code
_entity_poly.pdbx_strand_id
1 'polypeptide(L)'
;MLRENRCRSGIVGKSAIVWLLALVLARFAGMSPVADLEAAPPPLGTPSPPVTERQVLDAKARGIKYLKEKIKSLQDPGYRFVAALAMLKADVSAETPEIKETIDIILASCKGGKYVPGPRHLYEASVALMCLANADREKYKPQIEMIAIYILSQQNDSGSFDYPVGVHGRAFGDNSITQFALLSLWEARRSGVKIPGSVWDRCARWLLKSNNSDGGYPYHPGEGSHPSIHTMCAAAAGSMLIIRHQLFPQLRVPFTKEGVPTDVASNRRFGVLQTNVGEEGFHPTFEVGHMDEKIKGTIGWLISHYRADPEFNWAVYYLYAVERFCAFGYMPQVGDHDWFREGAAFLVSRQMQDGAWSDDYPELGRNDLRPVCATSLAVMFLCKATAKMVDPPIGTGLLIGGRGLPEDLKDVQFNAGKAKEQKSLGSMDDLLIELEKPDSDKIASAQADIIDKILQERPDDLVKHKDRLVKLAEDPRPEVRQTAMWALGRTNDLRVCKTLIESLKDPSEDVAIEASISLRILSRQLRGVGLTDEEFKPAAEYNAWTAWYRSIRPYEERDDLLREAK
;
A
#
# COMPACT_ATOMS: atom_id res chain seq x y z
N MET A 1 -33.29 -54.47 -54.02
CA MET A 1 -31.97 -54.45 -53.37
C MET A 1 -32.09 -53.67 -52.08
N LEU A 2 -31.80 -54.34 -50.97
CA LEU A 2 -31.89 -53.90 -49.59
C LEU A 2 -30.70 -53.00 -49.18
N ARG A 3 -30.97 -52.11 -48.22
CA ARG A 3 -30.19 -51.71 -47.04
C ARG A 3 -28.67 -51.42 -47.12
N GLU A 4 -28.29 -50.57 -46.15
CA GLU A 4 -27.00 -50.46 -45.43
C GLU A 4 -26.07 -49.28 -45.74
N ASN A 5 -25.95 -48.46 -44.69
CA ASN A 5 -24.72 -48.10 -44.00
C ASN A 5 -23.56 -47.50 -44.82
N ARG A 6 -23.24 -46.25 -44.50
CA ARG A 6 -21.83 -45.89 -44.30
C ARG A 6 -21.62 -44.94 -43.14
N CYS A 7 -20.80 -45.42 -42.20
CA CYS A 7 -20.28 -44.80 -41.01
C CYS A 7 -19.67 -43.41 -41.25
N ARG A 8 -19.82 -42.52 -40.27
CA ARG A 8 -18.72 -41.64 -39.82
C ARG A 8 -18.70 -41.57 -38.29
N SER A 9 -17.78 -42.34 -37.74
CA SER A 9 -17.27 -42.24 -36.37
C SER A 9 -16.33 -41.03 -36.24
N GLY A 10 -16.41 -40.37 -35.09
CA GLY A 10 -15.29 -39.74 -34.37
C GLY A 10 -14.56 -38.57 -35.04
N ILE A 11 -14.81 -37.35 -34.54
CA ILE A 11 -13.81 -36.52 -33.85
C ILE A 11 -14.61 -35.46 -33.06
N VAL A 12 -14.63 -35.64 -31.75
CA VAL A 12 -15.06 -34.64 -30.76
C VAL A 12 -13.86 -33.76 -30.45
N GLY A 13 -14.09 -32.45 -30.38
CA GLY A 13 -13.31 -31.53 -29.54
C GLY A 13 -11.99 -31.04 -30.14
N LYS A 14 -12.05 -29.91 -30.83
CA LYS A 14 -10.99 -28.89 -31.00
C LYS A 14 -11.48 -27.92 -32.07
N SER A 15 -11.94 -26.71 -31.70
CA SER A 15 -11.98 -25.50 -32.59
C SER A 15 -12.69 -24.26 -32.00
N ALA A 16 -13.16 -24.25 -30.75
CA ALA A 16 -13.81 -23.05 -30.17
C ALA A 16 -12.86 -22.08 -29.44
N ILE A 17 -11.57 -22.40 -29.32
CA ILE A 17 -10.59 -21.64 -28.49
C ILE A 17 -9.73 -20.66 -29.32
N VAL A 18 -9.87 -20.64 -30.65
CA VAL A 18 -8.90 -19.97 -31.54
C VAL A 18 -9.42 -18.67 -32.18
N TRP A 19 -10.66 -18.22 -31.90
CA TRP A 19 -11.26 -17.09 -32.65
C TRP A 19 -11.90 -15.94 -31.84
N LEU A 20 -11.86 -15.93 -30.51
CA LEU A 20 -12.72 -15.02 -29.71
C LEU A 20 -12.03 -13.88 -28.95
N LEU A 21 -10.70 -13.76 -28.98
CA LEU A 21 -9.98 -12.62 -28.37
C LEU A 21 -9.09 -11.84 -29.35
N ALA A 22 -9.08 -12.23 -30.63
CA ALA A 22 -8.36 -11.56 -31.71
C ALA A 22 -9.26 -10.69 -32.62
N LEU A 23 -10.53 -10.46 -32.22
CA LEU A 23 -11.54 -9.71 -32.98
C LEU A 23 -12.04 -8.49 -32.20
N VAL A 24 -11.11 -7.70 -31.67
CA VAL A 24 -11.36 -6.28 -31.31
C VAL A 24 -11.12 -5.36 -32.54
N LEU A 25 -11.01 -5.95 -33.74
CA LEU A 25 -11.05 -5.25 -35.03
C LEU A 25 -12.36 -4.47 -35.18
N ALA A 26 -12.23 -3.16 -35.25
CA ALA A 26 -12.82 -2.27 -36.25
C ALA A 26 -14.24 -2.56 -36.78
N ARG A 27 -15.06 -1.49 -36.70
CA ARG A 27 -16.38 -1.20 -37.34
C ARG A 27 -17.59 -1.62 -36.49
N PHE A 28 -18.56 -0.75 -36.23
CA PHE A 28 -19.27 0.19 -37.12
C PHE A 28 -19.72 1.44 -36.33
N ALA A 29 -19.34 2.66 -36.71
CA ALA A 29 -20.15 3.62 -37.48
C ALA A 29 -21.66 3.31 -37.57
N GLY A 30 -22.48 4.11 -36.88
CA GLY A 30 -23.90 4.29 -37.20
C GLY A 30 -24.86 4.32 -36.02
N MET A 31 -24.86 5.39 -35.21
CA MET A 31 -26.07 5.82 -34.48
C MET A 31 -26.17 7.36 -34.50
N SER A 32 -27.29 7.84 -35.01
CA SER A 32 -27.72 9.25 -35.07
C SER A 32 -27.97 9.83 -33.67
N PRO A 33 -28.00 11.18 -33.51
CA PRO A 33 -27.96 11.82 -32.19
C PRO A 33 -29.30 11.64 -31.46
N VAL A 34 -29.24 11.19 -30.21
CA VAL A 34 -30.39 11.29 -29.30
C VAL A 34 -30.32 12.67 -28.65
N ALA A 35 -31.42 13.40 -28.82
CA ALA A 35 -31.60 14.80 -28.47
C ALA A 35 -31.46 15.08 -26.96
N ASP A 36 -31.02 16.31 -26.68
CA ASP A 36 -30.96 16.95 -25.37
C ASP A 36 -32.27 16.83 -24.59
N LEU A 37 -32.13 16.43 -23.32
CA LEU A 37 -33.05 16.76 -22.24
C LEU A 37 -32.20 17.05 -21.00
N GLU A 38 -31.83 18.32 -20.84
CA GLU A 38 -31.29 18.87 -19.60
C GLU A 38 -32.32 18.71 -18.48
N ALA A 39 -32.18 17.64 -17.69
CA ALA A 39 -32.75 17.57 -16.36
C ALA A 39 -31.62 17.83 -15.36
N ALA A 40 -31.78 18.87 -14.53
CA ALA A 40 -30.86 19.19 -13.45
C ALA A 40 -30.62 17.94 -12.57
N PRO A 41 -29.38 17.68 -12.13
CA PRO A 41 -29.10 16.57 -11.23
C PRO A 41 -29.94 16.71 -9.95
N PRO A 42 -30.50 15.60 -9.42
CA PRO A 42 -31.26 15.65 -8.18
C PRO A 42 -30.40 16.23 -7.06
N PRO A 43 -30.99 16.97 -6.09
CA PRO A 43 -30.24 17.51 -4.97
C PRO A 43 -29.50 16.39 -4.24
N LEU A 44 -28.21 16.62 -3.97
CA LEU A 44 -27.35 15.73 -3.19
C LEU A 44 -28.10 15.32 -1.92
N GLY A 45 -28.47 14.04 -1.84
CA GLY A 45 -29.04 13.46 -0.64
C GLY A 45 -28.11 13.72 0.55
N THR A 46 -28.68 13.75 1.75
CA THR A 46 -27.92 13.84 3.00
C THR A 46 -26.73 12.88 2.95
N PRO A 47 -25.49 13.35 3.19
CA PRO A 47 -24.32 12.47 3.11
C PRO A 47 -24.53 11.28 4.04
N SER A 48 -24.40 10.09 3.48
CA SER A 48 -24.44 8.85 4.26
C SER A 48 -23.37 8.95 5.37
N PRO A 49 -23.62 8.42 6.58
CA PRO A 49 -22.62 8.46 7.64
C PRO A 49 -21.31 7.82 7.15
N PRO A 50 -20.14 8.36 7.56
CA PRO A 50 -18.85 7.82 7.13
C PRO A 50 -18.76 6.33 7.47
N VAL A 51 -18.21 5.54 6.54
CA VAL A 51 -18.04 4.10 6.73
C VAL A 51 -17.23 3.83 8.00
N THR A 52 -17.74 2.96 8.86
CA THR A 52 -17.09 2.61 10.13
C THR A 52 -16.01 1.55 9.92
N GLU A 53 -15.00 1.54 10.79
CA GLU A 53 -13.98 0.48 10.77
C GLU A 53 -14.59 -0.92 10.91
N ARG A 54 -15.64 -1.04 11.74
CA ARG A 54 -16.37 -2.30 11.90
C ARG A 54 -16.98 -2.79 10.58
N GLN A 55 -17.62 -1.90 9.81
CA GLN A 55 -18.18 -2.24 8.51
C GLN A 55 -17.10 -2.68 7.51
N VAL A 56 -15.92 -2.04 7.54
CA VAL A 56 -14.78 -2.44 6.72
C VAL A 56 -14.28 -3.83 7.12
N LEU A 57 -14.10 -4.10 8.41
CA LEU A 57 -13.66 -5.42 8.91
C LEU A 57 -14.66 -6.53 8.57
N ASP A 58 -15.96 -6.29 8.75
CA ASP A 58 -17.01 -7.25 8.40
C ASP A 58 -17.05 -7.50 6.89
N ALA A 59 -16.90 -6.45 6.07
CA ALA A 59 -16.85 -6.59 4.62
C ALA A 59 -15.64 -7.41 4.16
N LYS A 60 -14.45 -7.15 4.73
CA LYS A 60 -13.23 -7.95 4.48
C LYS A 60 -13.45 -9.42 4.82
N ALA A 61 -13.99 -9.71 6.00
CA ALA A 61 -14.22 -11.07 6.46
C ALA A 61 -15.17 -11.84 5.52
N ARG A 62 -16.25 -11.20 5.06
CA ARG A 62 -17.18 -11.78 4.08
C ARG A 62 -16.53 -12.03 2.72
N GLY A 63 -15.71 -11.09 2.24
CA GLY A 63 -14.96 -11.26 0.99
C GLY A 63 -13.97 -12.42 1.05
N ILE A 64 -13.21 -12.54 2.14
CA ILE A 64 -12.28 -13.66 2.36
C ILE A 64 -13.04 -14.99 2.41
N LYS A 65 -14.19 -15.04 3.08
CA LYS A 65 -15.05 -16.23 3.12
C LYS A 65 -15.49 -16.64 1.71
N TYR A 66 -15.97 -15.70 0.90
CA TYR A 66 -16.35 -15.94 -0.48
C TYR A 66 -15.18 -16.52 -1.31
N LEU A 67 -13.98 -15.93 -1.19
CA LEU A 67 -12.80 -16.40 -1.91
C LEU A 67 -12.42 -17.83 -1.52
N LYS A 68 -12.46 -18.17 -0.22
CA LYS A 68 -12.21 -19.54 0.25
C LYS A 68 -13.19 -20.56 -0.33
N GLU A 69 -14.46 -20.20 -0.44
CA GLU A 69 -15.49 -21.08 -0.99
C GLU A 69 -15.33 -21.29 -2.51
N LYS A 70 -14.92 -20.26 -3.25
CA LYS A 70 -14.84 -20.29 -4.72
C LYS A 70 -13.50 -20.76 -5.27
N ILE A 71 -12.40 -20.59 -4.55
CA ILE A 71 -11.05 -20.80 -5.11
C ILE A 71 -10.82 -22.21 -5.69
N LYS A 72 -11.45 -23.24 -5.12
CA LYS A 72 -11.34 -24.63 -5.59
C LYS A 72 -12.11 -24.91 -6.89
N SER A 73 -13.12 -24.13 -7.22
CA SER A 73 -13.87 -24.29 -8.48
C SER A 73 -13.21 -23.57 -9.67
N LEU A 74 -12.15 -22.79 -9.43
CA LEU A 74 -11.42 -22.06 -10.45
C LEU A 74 -10.50 -23.00 -11.22
N GLN A 75 -10.92 -23.36 -12.44
CA GLN A 75 -10.09 -24.13 -13.38
C GLN A 75 -8.94 -23.30 -13.95
N ASP A 76 -9.05 -21.99 -13.85
CA ASP A 76 -8.13 -21.04 -14.41
C ASP A 76 -7.02 -20.66 -13.41
N PRO A 77 -5.75 -20.98 -13.69
CA PRO A 77 -4.67 -20.74 -12.72
C PRO A 77 -4.52 -19.26 -12.36
N GLY A 78 -4.67 -18.33 -13.31
CA GLY A 78 -4.48 -16.90 -13.06
C GLY A 78 -5.51 -16.34 -12.06
N TYR A 79 -6.77 -16.74 -12.19
CA TYR A 79 -7.83 -16.32 -11.26
C TYR A 79 -7.69 -16.98 -9.90
N ARG A 80 -7.23 -18.24 -9.86
CA ARG A 80 -6.90 -18.92 -8.62
C ARG A 80 -5.75 -18.23 -7.88
N PHE A 81 -4.73 -17.79 -8.60
CA PHE A 81 -3.56 -17.12 -8.01
C PHE A 81 -3.94 -15.76 -7.43
N VAL A 82 -4.76 -14.94 -8.12
CA VAL A 82 -5.15 -13.63 -7.58
C VAL A 82 -6.02 -13.77 -6.33
N ALA A 83 -6.88 -14.78 -6.26
CA ALA A 83 -7.66 -15.08 -5.06
C ALA A 83 -6.77 -15.48 -3.87
N ALA A 84 -5.78 -16.35 -4.11
CA ALA A 84 -4.79 -16.70 -3.08
C ALA A 84 -3.95 -15.50 -2.65
N LEU A 85 -3.51 -14.66 -3.59
CA LEU A 85 -2.76 -13.44 -3.30
C LEU A 85 -3.57 -12.48 -2.42
N ALA A 86 -4.85 -12.28 -2.72
CA ALA A 86 -5.72 -11.43 -1.93
C ALA A 86 -5.90 -11.95 -0.50
N MET A 87 -6.05 -13.27 -0.33
CA MET A 87 -6.10 -13.88 1.00
C MET A 87 -4.77 -13.74 1.76
N LEU A 88 -3.63 -13.97 1.10
CA LEU A 88 -2.30 -13.77 1.70
C LEU A 88 -2.09 -12.31 2.14
N LYS A 89 -2.45 -11.34 1.30
CA LYS A 89 -2.38 -9.90 1.61
C LYS A 89 -3.41 -9.45 2.66
N ALA A 90 -4.39 -10.29 2.94
CA ALA A 90 -5.33 -10.16 4.05
C ALA A 90 -4.92 -10.94 5.30
N ASP A 91 -3.65 -11.35 5.39
CA ASP A 91 -3.05 -12.05 6.53
C ASP A 91 -3.66 -13.46 6.79
N VAL A 92 -4.30 -14.07 5.78
CA VAL A 92 -4.72 -15.47 5.85
C VAL A 92 -3.48 -16.37 5.74
N SER A 93 -3.31 -17.27 6.72
CA SER A 93 -2.16 -18.18 6.77
C SER A 93 -1.98 -18.99 5.49
N ALA A 94 -0.74 -19.04 4.99
CA ALA A 94 -0.33 -19.84 3.84
C ALA A 94 -0.54 -21.35 4.03
N GLU A 95 -0.71 -21.82 5.26
CA GLU A 95 -1.00 -23.23 5.57
C GLU A 95 -2.49 -23.60 5.43
N THR A 96 -3.37 -22.63 5.16
CA THR A 96 -4.76 -22.94 4.84
C THR A 96 -4.83 -23.81 3.58
N PRO A 97 -5.70 -24.85 3.54
CA PRO A 97 -5.73 -25.80 2.43
C PRO A 97 -5.86 -25.13 1.05
N GLU A 98 -6.68 -24.08 0.97
CA GLU A 98 -6.94 -23.32 -0.25
C GLU A 98 -5.68 -22.63 -0.81
N ILE A 99 -4.89 -21.99 0.06
CA ILE A 99 -3.67 -21.28 -0.31
C ILE A 99 -2.54 -22.28 -0.58
N LYS A 100 -2.39 -23.29 0.29
CA LYS A 100 -1.38 -24.33 0.16
C LYS A 100 -1.47 -25.08 -1.17
N GLU A 101 -2.67 -25.52 -1.54
CA GLU A 101 -2.90 -26.18 -2.83
C GLU A 101 -2.59 -25.23 -4.01
N THR A 102 -2.89 -23.94 -3.88
CA THR A 102 -2.56 -22.95 -4.90
C THR A 102 -1.05 -22.73 -5.03
N ILE A 103 -0.32 -22.71 -3.92
CA ILE A 103 1.14 -22.68 -3.90
C ILE A 103 1.70 -23.93 -4.58
N ASP A 104 1.18 -25.13 -4.28
CA ASP A 104 1.63 -26.37 -4.91
C ASP A 104 1.47 -26.34 -6.44
N ILE A 105 0.38 -25.75 -6.95
CA ILE A 105 0.17 -25.53 -8.38
C ILE A 105 1.23 -24.59 -8.97
N ILE A 106 1.56 -23.49 -8.28
CA ILE A 106 2.62 -22.56 -8.71
C ILE A 106 3.99 -23.28 -8.73
N LEU A 107 4.29 -24.05 -7.69
CA LEU A 107 5.54 -24.81 -7.59
C LEU A 107 5.66 -25.86 -8.71
N ALA A 108 4.56 -26.51 -9.11
CA ALA A 108 4.54 -27.45 -10.22
C ALA A 108 4.89 -26.80 -11.58
N SER A 109 4.66 -25.48 -11.71
CA SER A 109 5.10 -24.68 -12.87
C SER A 109 6.60 -24.32 -12.83
N CYS A 110 7.29 -24.52 -11.70
CA CYS A 110 8.72 -24.29 -11.55
C CYS A 110 9.49 -25.62 -11.59
N LYS A 111 9.85 -26.09 -12.80
CA LYS A 111 10.45 -27.42 -13.01
C LYS A 111 11.69 -27.38 -13.88
N GLY A 112 12.67 -28.22 -13.56
CA GLY A 112 13.93 -28.30 -14.31
C GLY A 112 14.73 -27.00 -14.28
N GLY A 113 14.69 -26.25 -13.18
CA GLY A 113 15.42 -24.99 -13.01
C GLY A 113 14.83 -23.78 -13.73
N LYS A 114 13.60 -23.88 -14.26
CA LYS A 114 12.93 -22.78 -14.96
C LYS A 114 11.44 -22.72 -14.64
N TYR A 115 10.87 -21.55 -14.81
CA TYR A 115 9.43 -21.37 -14.80
C TYR A 115 8.82 -21.73 -16.16
N VAL A 116 7.69 -22.45 -16.14
CA VAL A 116 6.90 -22.81 -17.32
C VAL A 116 5.57 -22.05 -17.23
N PRO A 117 5.34 -21.04 -18.07
CA PRO A 117 4.14 -20.22 -17.99
C PRO A 117 2.90 -21.01 -18.39
N GLY A 118 1.78 -20.74 -17.72
CA GLY A 118 0.45 -21.12 -18.18
C GLY A 118 -0.07 -20.23 -19.32
N PRO A 119 -1.34 -20.41 -19.71
CA PRO A 119 -1.91 -19.75 -20.89
C PRO A 119 -1.98 -18.22 -20.79
N ARG A 120 -1.98 -17.66 -19.58
CA ARG A 120 -1.98 -16.21 -19.33
C ARG A 120 -0.59 -15.60 -19.21
N HIS A 121 0.47 -16.35 -19.50
CA HIS A 121 1.84 -15.86 -19.61
C HIS A 121 2.24 -14.87 -18.50
N LEU A 122 2.51 -13.61 -18.83
CA LEU A 122 3.04 -12.61 -17.91
C LEU A 122 2.11 -12.25 -16.77
N TYR A 123 0.80 -12.18 -17.01
CA TYR A 123 -0.16 -11.89 -15.95
C TYR A 123 -0.10 -12.99 -14.89
N GLU A 124 -0.21 -14.24 -15.33
CA GLU A 124 -0.15 -15.41 -14.45
C GLU A 124 1.18 -15.54 -13.73
N ALA A 125 2.30 -15.35 -14.44
CA ALA A 125 3.64 -15.35 -13.87
C ALA A 125 3.81 -14.28 -12.79
N SER A 126 3.35 -13.06 -13.07
CA SER A 126 3.47 -11.94 -12.13
C SER A 126 2.70 -12.22 -10.84
N VAL A 127 1.46 -12.73 -10.95
CA VAL A 127 0.63 -13.05 -9.78
C VAL A 127 1.20 -14.26 -9.03
N ALA A 128 1.69 -15.29 -9.73
CA ALA A 128 2.35 -16.44 -9.12
C ALA A 128 3.59 -16.04 -8.29
N LEU A 129 4.42 -15.14 -8.82
CA LEU A 129 5.57 -14.58 -8.11
C LEU A 129 5.13 -13.87 -6.82
N MET A 130 4.16 -12.96 -6.92
CA MET A 130 3.64 -12.24 -5.77
C MET A 130 3.02 -13.19 -4.74
N CYS A 131 2.33 -14.26 -5.16
CA CYS A 131 1.83 -15.29 -4.23
C CYS A 131 2.95 -15.91 -3.41
N LEU A 132 4.03 -16.37 -4.06
CA LEU A 132 5.16 -16.98 -3.35
C LEU A 132 5.84 -15.99 -2.40
N ALA A 133 6.02 -14.73 -2.85
CA ALA A 133 6.65 -13.68 -2.04
C ALA A 133 5.82 -13.30 -0.80
N ASN A 134 4.49 -13.37 -0.87
CA ASN A 134 3.60 -13.11 0.27
C ASN A 134 3.31 -14.38 1.11
N ALA A 135 3.57 -15.57 0.58
CA ALA A 135 3.45 -16.82 1.34
C ALA A 135 4.67 -17.05 2.25
N ASP A 136 5.88 -17.04 1.66
CA ASP A 136 7.16 -17.16 2.37
C ASP A 136 8.31 -16.82 1.42
N ARG A 137 8.76 -15.56 1.44
CA ARG A 137 9.79 -15.05 0.52
C ARG A 137 11.16 -15.70 0.69
N GLU A 138 11.48 -16.23 1.87
CA GLU A 138 12.77 -16.86 2.12
C GLU A 138 12.74 -18.30 1.62
N LYS A 139 11.71 -19.05 1.98
CA LYS A 139 11.50 -20.44 1.55
C LYS A 139 11.37 -20.58 0.05
N TYR A 140 10.62 -19.69 -0.60
CA TYR A 140 10.31 -19.77 -2.04
C TYR A 140 11.21 -18.90 -2.92
N LYS A 141 12.30 -18.33 -2.37
CA LYS A 141 13.25 -17.50 -3.13
C LYS A 141 13.72 -18.14 -4.45
N PRO A 142 14.08 -19.44 -4.52
CA PRO A 142 14.52 -20.03 -5.78
C PRO A 142 13.44 -20.00 -6.88
N GLN A 143 12.18 -20.22 -6.52
CA GLN A 143 11.06 -20.20 -7.46
C GLN A 143 10.68 -18.77 -7.85
N ILE A 144 10.72 -17.83 -6.89
CA ILE A 144 10.56 -16.39 -7.15
C ILE A 144 11.60 -15.93 -8.17
N GLU A 145 12.86 -16.36 -8.04
CA GLU A 145 13.93 -16.06 -8.99
C GLU A 145 13.68 -16.69 -10.38
N MET A 146 13.25 -17.95 -10.45
CA MET A 146 12.88 -18.59 -11.72
C MET A 146 11.77 -17.84 -12.46
N ILE A 147 10.74 -17.39 -11.74
CA ILE A 147 9.64 -16.63 -12.33
C ILE A 147 10.10 -15.22 -12.73
N ALA A 148 10.93 -14.56 -11.91
CA ALA A 148 11.50 -13.26 -12.23
C ALA A 148 12.34 -13.32 -13.51
N ILE A 149 13.19 -14.35 -13.68
CA ILE A 149 13.98 -14.56 -14.90
C ILE A 149 13.07 -14.71 -16.12
N TYR A 150 11.96 -15.44 -16.00
CA TYR A 150 10.97 -15.53 -17.07
C TYR A 150 10.40 -14.14 -17.39
N ILE A 151 9.90 -13.40 -16.39
CA ILE A 151 9.32 -12.06 -16.60
C ILE A 151 10.33 -11.13 -17.28
N LEU A 152 11.57 -11.07 -16.79
CA LEU A 152 12.65 -10.26 -17.35
C LEU A 152 12.92 -10.58 -18.83
N SER A 153 12.83 -11.86 -19.21
CA SER A 153 13.02 -12.28 -20.61
C SER A 153 11.92 -11.80 -21.56
N GLN A 154 10.79 -11.30 -21.03
CA GLN A 154 9.66 -10.83 -21.83
C GLN A 154 9.61 -9.31 -21.97
N GLN A 155 10.57 -8.55 -21.41
CA GLN A 155 10.61 -7.11 -21.64
C GLN A 155 10.92 -6.84 -23.11
N ASN A 156 10.07 -6.06 -23.78
CA ASN A 156 10.22 -5.77 -25.19
C ASN A 156 11.16 -4.58 -25.45
N ASP A 157 11.47 -4.33 -26.73
CA ASP A 157 12.40 -3.27 -27.15
C ASP A 157 11.93 -1.85 -26.79
N SER A 158 10.61 -1.64 -26.66
CA SER A 158 10.07 -0.35 -26.21
C SER A 158 10.28 -0.13 -24.70
N GLY A 159 10.69 -1.17 -23.97
CA GLY A 159 10.89 -1.17 -22.52
C GLY A 159 9.65 -1.53 -21.71
N SER A 160 8.52 -1.76 -22.39
CA SER A 160 7.27 -2.21 -21.79
C SER A 160 7.22 -3.74 -21.70
N PHE A 161 6.12 -4.24 -21.16
CA PHE A 161 5.74 -5.63 -21.22
C PHE A 161 4.40 -5.79 -21.92
N ASP A 162 4.22 -6.91 -22.60
CA ASP A 162 2.99 -7.31 -23.27
C ASP A 162 2.96 -8.85 -23.25
N TYR A 163 1.83 -9.45 -23.58
CA TYR A 163 1.76 -10.90 -23.79
C TYR A 163 2.68 -11.31 -24.96
N PRO A 164 3.03 -12.60 -25.09
CA PRO A 164 3.76 -13.07 -26.26
C PRO A 164 2.99 -12.83 -27.56
N VAL A 165 3.69 -12.29 -28.56
CA VAL A 165 3.16 -12.05 -29.92
C VAL A 165 2.64 -13.37 -30.51
N GLY A 166 1.42 -13.36 -31.01
CA GLY A 166 0.77 -14.55 -31.59
C GLY A 166 0.04 -15.46 -30.59
N VAL A 167 0.11 -15.18 -29.29
CA VAL A 167 -0.77 -15.81 -28.28
C VAL A 167 -1.88 -14.83 -27.90
N HIS A 168 -1.50 -13.75 -27.21
CA HIS A 168 -2.40 -12.67 -26.78
C HIS A 168 -1.77 -11.28 -26.93
N GLY A 169 -0.50 -11.21 -27.36
CA GLY A 169 0.30 -10.00 -27.33
C GLY A 169 0.30 -9.20 -28.62
N ARG A 170 0.52 -7.91 -28.47
CA ARG A 170 0.78 -6.97 -29.56
C ARG A 170 2.27 -6.60 -29.57
N ALA A 171 2.76 -6.16 -30.72
CA ALA A 171 4.13 -5.63 -30.84
C ALA A 171 4.24 -4.17 -30.32
N PHE A 172 3.23 -3.69 -29.60
CA PHE A 172 3.02 -2.26 -29.34
C PHE A 172 3.06 -1.89 -27.85
N GLY A 173 3.13 -2.85 -26.93
CA GLY A 173 3.23 -2.59 -25.48
C GLY A 173 1.88 -2.38 -24.79
N ASP A 174 1.82 -2.76 -23.51
CA ASP A 174 0.61 -2.76 -22.70
C ASP A 174 0.89 -2.16 -21.30
N ASN A 175 0.20 -1.08 -20.94
CA ASN A 175 0.41 -0.40 -19.66
C ASN A 175 -0.05 -1.24 -18.47
N SER A 176 -1.08 -2.07 -18.64
CA SER A 176 -1.59 -2.97 -17.60
C SER A 176 -0.59 -4.09 -17.31
N ILE A 177 -0.10 -4.77 -18.34
CA ILE A 177 0.88 -5.85 -18.18
C ILE A 177 2.22 -5.32 -17.70
N THR A 178 2.64 -4.15 -18.17
CA THR A 178 3.82 -3.45 -17.65
C THR A 178 3.72 -3.20 -16.15
N GLN A 179 2.56 -2.77 -15.65
CA GLN A 179 2.35 -2.60 -14.21
C GLN A 179 2.49 -3.92 -13.45
N PHE A 180 1.88 -5.03 -13.90
CA PHE A 180 1.99 -6.33 -13.22
C PHE A 180 3.45 -6.85 -13.18
N ALA A 181 4.20 -6.64 -14.26
CA ALA A 181 5.63 -6.94 -14.29
C ALA A 181 6.40 -6.09 -13.28
N LEU A 182 6.16 -4.77 -13.21
CA LEU A 182 6.83 -3.89 -12.24
C LEU A 182 6.51 -4.26 -10.78
N LEU A 183 5.26 -4.59 -10.47
CA LEU A 183 4.84 -5.02 -9.13
C LEU A 183 5.53 -6.32 -8.72
N SER A 184 5.52 -7.33 -9.59
CA SER A 184 6.14 -8.62 -9.30
C SER A 184 7.66 -8.53 -9.21
N LEU A 185 8.33 -7.76 -10.06
CA LEU A 185 9.77 -7.52 -9.98
C LEU A 185 10.16 -6.74 -8.71
N TRP A 186 9.28 -5.84 -8.23
CA TRP A 186 9.49 -5.14 -6.97
C TRP A 186 9.42 -6.11 -5.79
N GLU A 187 8.41 -7.00 -5.77
CA GLU A 187 8.31 -8.05 -4.75
C GLU A 187 9.45 -9.08 -4.84
N ALA A 188 9.93 -9.41 -6.05
CA ALA A 188 11.12 -10.23 -6.25
C ALA A 188 12.37 -9.60 -5.60
N ARG A 189 12.57 -8.29 -5.80
CA ARG A 189 13.67 -7.56 -5.15
C ARG A 189 13.56 -7.58 -3.63
N ARG A 190 12.35 -7.41 -3.08
CA ARG A 190 12.07 -7.56 -1.64
C ARG A 190 12.30 -8.98 -1.11
N SER A 191 12.35 -9.97 -2.00
CA SER A 191 12.69 -11.36 -1.72
C SER A 191 14.19 -11.65 -1.92
N GLY A 192 14.99 -10.61 -2.15
CA GLY A 192 16.45 -10.69 -2.33
C GLY A 192 16.89 -11.19 -3.70
N VAL A 193 16.02 -11.13 -4.72
CA VAL A 193 16.37 -11.38 -6.13
C VAL A 193 16.93 -10.09 -6.74
N LYS A 194 18.05 -10.20 -7.46
CA LYS A 194 18.66 -9.04 -8.13
C LYS A 194 17.91 -8.71 -9.40
N ILE A 195 17.36 -7.49 -9.48
CA ILE A 195 16.71 -6.96 -10.67
C ILE A 195 17.57 -5.84 -11.27
N PRO A 196 18.06 -5.96 -12.52
CA PRO A 196 18.93 -4.96 -13.11
C PRO A 196 18.30 -3.55 -13.19
N GLY A 197 19.07 -2.51 -12.86
CA GLY A 197 18.65 -1.09 -12.98
C GLY A 197 18.09 -0.72 -14.35
N SER A 198 18.65 -1.32 -15.41
CA SER A 198 18.21 -1.10 -16.80
C SER A 198 16.77 -1.52 -17.07
N VAL A 199 16.21 -2.46 -16.32
CA VAL A 199 14.82 -2.90 -16.48
C VAL A 199 13.86 -1.78 -16.09
N TRP A 200 14.10 -1.18 -14.92
CA TRP A 200 13.33 -0.04 -14.40
C TRP A 200 13.47 1.18 -15.29
N ASP A 201 14.70 1.46 -15.76
CA ASP A 201 14.99 2.56 -16.68
C ASP A 201 14.24 2.43 -18.00
N ARG A 202 14.21 1.23 -18.58
CA ARG A 202 13.46 0.95 -19.81
C ARG A 202 11.95 1.15 -19.62
N CYS A 203 11.39 0.69 -18.50
CA CYS A 203 9.98 0.94 -18.17
C CYS A 203 9.71 2.43 -17.94
N ALA A 204 10.65 3.17 -17.34
CA ALA A 204 10.54 4.61 -17.15
C ALA A 204 10.40 5.31 -18.50
N ARG A 205 11.31 5.02 -19.44
CA ARG A 205 11.28 5.61 -20.79
C ARG A 205 9.99 5.32 -21.54
N TRP A 206 9.43 4.13 -21.36
CA TRP A 206 8.11 3.81 -21.89
C TRP A 206 7.03 4.74 -21.32
N LEU A 207 6.91 4.81 -20.00
CA LEU A 207 5.87 5.61 -19.32
C LEU A 207 6.04 7.12 -19.55
N LEU A 208 7.28 7.63 -19.58
CA LEU A 208 7.56 9.04 -19.85
C LEU A 208 7.13 9.48 -21.27
N LYS A 209 7.07 8.53 -22.22
CA LYS A 209 6.71 8.77 -23.63
C LYS A 209 5.24 8.46 -23.94
N SER A 210 4.58 7.62 -23.14
CA SER A 210 3.31 6.99 -23.52
C SER A 210 2.05 7.68 -22.96
N ASN A 211 2.20 8.81 -22.26
CA ASN A 211 1.07 9.61 -21.80
C ASN A 211 0.47 10.47 -22.93
N ASN A 212 -0.83 10.69 -22.88
CA ASN A 212 -1.53 11.63 -23.75
C ASN A 212 -1.24 13.09 -23.35
N SER A 213 -1.57 14.04 -24.23
CA SER A 213 -1.33 15.47 -23.98
C SER A 213 -2.10 16.04 -22.78
N ASP A 214 -3.17 15.37 -22.34
CA ASP A 214 -3.93 15.70 -21.13
C ASP A 214 -3.24 15.26 -19.83
N GLY A 215 -2.10 14.55 -19.92
CA GLY A 215 -1.38 13.99 -18.78
C GLY A 215 -1.87 12.60 -18.34
N GLY A 216 -2.91 12.08 -18.99
CA GLY A 216 -3.44 10.74 -18.71
C GLY A 216 -2.80 9.64 -19.56
N TYR A 217 -3.18 8.40 -19.30
CA TYR A 217 -2.63 7.21 -19.96
C TYR A 217 -3.73 6.40 -20.65
N PRO A 218 -3.53 6.03 -21.93
CA PRO A 218 -4.35 5.02 -22.57
C PRO A 218 -3.92 3.61 -22.13
N TYR A 219 -4.72 2.61 -22.50
CA TYR A 219 -4.38 1.21 -22.27
C TYR A 219 -3.23 0.74 -23.17
N HIS A 220 -3.33 1.02 -24.49
CA HIS A 220 -2.37 0.60 -25.51
C HIS A 220 -1.79 1.80 -26.27
N PRO A 221 -0.81 2.51 -25.69
CA PRO A 221 -0.28 3.74 -26.27
C PRO A 221 0.47 3.51 -27.61
N GLY A 222 0.91 2.28 -27.89
CA GLY A 222 1.53 1.95 -29.18
C GLY A 222 0.53 1.63 -30.30
N GLU A 223 -0.77 1.53 -30.03
CA GLU A 223 -1.81 1.18 -31.00
C GLU A 223 -2.61 2.42 -31.47
N GLY A 224 -1.91 3.51 -31.77
CA GLY A 224 -2.54 4.77 -32.18
C GLY A 224 -3.12 5.58 -31.02
N SER A 225 -3.97 6.55 -31.33
CA SER A 225 -4.52 7.48 -30.35
C SER A 225 -5.72 6.87 -29.62
N HIS A 226 -5.55 6.59 -28.33
CA HIS A 226 -6.61 6.09 -27.45
C HIS A 226 -6.86 7.07 -26.29
N PRO A 227 -8.09 7.17 -25.78
CA PRO A 227 -8.40 8.07 -24.67
C PRO A 227 -7.68 7.64 -23.38
N SER A 228 -7.39 8.63 -22.54
CA SER A 228 -6.92 8.41 -21.18
C SER A 228 -8.02 7.76 -20.33
N ILE A 229 -7.68 6.76 -19.52
CA ILE A 229 -8.65 6.04 -18.68
C ILE A 229 -8.18 5.92 -17.23
N HIS A 230 -9.13 6.03 -16.29
CA HIS A 230 -8.88 6.08 -14.84
C HIS A 230 -7.96 4.97 -14.34
N THR A 231 -8.23 3.73 -14.75
CA THR A 231 -7.46 2.55 -14.33
C THR A 231 -6.00 2.63 -14.76
N MET A 232 -5.73 3.10 -15.98
CA MET A 232 -4.38 3.21 -16.52
C MET A 232 -3.64 4.42 -15.98
N CYS A 233 -4.31 5.54 -15.74
CA CYS A 233 -3.71 6.69 -15.07
C CYS A 233 -3.25 6.33 -13.64
N ALA A 234 -4.12 5.68 -12.86
CA ALA A 234 -3.78 5.21 -11.51
C ALA A 234 -2.64 4.17 -11.54
N ALA A 235 -2.69 3.24 -12.49
CA ALA A 235 -1.64 2.24 -12.69
C ALA A 235 -0.29 2.85 -13.08
N ALA A 236 -0.29 3.85 -13.98
CA ALA A 236 0.90 4.54 -14.43
C ALA A 236 1.53 5.36 -13.29
N ALA A 237 0.73 6.08 -12.50
CA ALA A 237 1.20 6.79 -11.32
C ALA A 237 1.91 5.84 -10.34
N GLY A 238 1.28 4.72 -10.00
CA GLY A 238 1.88 3.71 -9.12
C GLY A 238 3.15 3.10 -9.71
N SER A 239 3.16 2.79 -11.00
CA SER A 239 4.32 2.24 -11.72
C SER A 239 5.51 3.19 -11.73
N MET A 240 5.27 4.48 -11.97
CA MET A 240 6.29 5.52 -11.93
C MET A 240 6.87 5.70 -10.52
N LEU A 241 6.03 5.65 -9.48
CA LEU A 241 6.48 5.72 -8.09
C LEU A 241 7.32 4.49 -7.68
N ILE A 242 6.94 3.29 -8.13
CA ILE A 242 7.76 2.07 -7.97
C ILE A 242 9.13 2.29 -8.61
N ILE A 243 9.17 2.66 -9.89
CA ILE A 243 10.40 2.92 -10.64
C ILE A 243 11.26 3.95 -9.92
N ARG A 244 10.66 5.06 -9.49
CA ARG A 244 11.35 6.10 -8.72
C ARG A 244 11.96 5.54 -7.44
N HIS A 245 11.25 4.71 -6.70
CA HIS A 245 11.76 4.04 -5.50
C HIS A 245 12.89 3.03 -5.78
N GLN A 246 12.91 2.42 -6.97
CA GLN A 246 13.93 1.44 -7.36
C GLN A 246 15.20 2.08 -7.92
N LEU A 247 15.06 3.19 -8.64
CA LEU A 247 16.16 3.90 -9.29
C LEU A 247 16.71 5.04 -8.43
N PHE A 248 15.93 5.61 -7.52
CA PHE A 248 16.35 6.71 -6.65
C PHE A 248 15.98 6.44 -5.18
N PRO A 249 16.43 5.32 -4.58
CA PRO A 249 16.07 4.95 -3.22
C PRO A 249 16.43 6.02 -2.17
N GLN A 250 17.47 6.80 -2.41
CA GLN A 250 17.93 7.92 -1.57
C GLN A 250 16.98 9.14 -1.59
N LEU A 251 16.07 9.21 -2.56
CA LEU A 251 15.12 10.31 -2.74
C LEU A 251 13.69 9.91 -2.34
N ARG A 252 13.49 8.77 -1.65
CA ARG A 252 12.17 8.37 -1.16
C ARG A 252 11.66 9.38 -0.13
N VAL A 253 10.54 10.02 -0.44
CA VAL A 253 9.87 11.02 0.40
C VAL A 253 8.36 10.90 0.24
N PRO A 254 7.57 11.40 1.20
CA PRO A 254 6.14 11.58 0.99
C PRO A 254 5.84 12.53 -0.16
N PHE A 255 4.71 12.33 -0.81
CA PHE A 255 4.16 13.21 -1.83
C PHE A 255 2.98 14.00 -1.24
N THR A 256 2.84 15.26 -1.64
CA THR A 256 1.65 16.06 -1.32
C THR A 256 0.41 15.49 -1.99
N LYS A 257 -0.77 15.95 -1.58
CA LYS A 257 -2.05 15.53 -2.17
C LYS A 257 -2.19 15.84 -3.67
N GLU A 258 -1.38 16.76 -4.19
CA GLU A 258 -1.26 17.13 -5.61
C GLU A 258 -0.19 16.32 -6.37
N GLY A 259 0.44 15.33 -5.73
CA GLY A 259 1.45 14.49 -6.37
C GLY A 259 2.81 15.18 -6.54
N VAL A 260 3.15 16.12 -5.66
CA VAL A 260 4.47 16.77 -5.63
C VAL A 260 5.33 16.12 -4.54
N PRO A 261 6.57 15.72 -4.80
CA PRO A 261 7.47 15.25 -3.74
C PRO A 261 7.65 16.35 -2.67
N THR A 262 7.63 15.99 -1.39
CA THR A 262 7.76 16.97 -0.28
C THR A 262 9.17 17.57 -0.15
N ASP A 263 10.16 17.00 -0.84
CA ASP A 263 11.55 17.49 -0.84
C ASP A 263 11.79 18.66 -1.82
N VAL A 264 10.75 19.11 -2.55
CA VAL A 264 10.85 20.17 -3.54
C VAL A 264 11.08 21.54 -2.86
N ALA A 265 12.37 21.88 -2.76
CA ALA A 265 12.92 23.23 -2.86
C ALA A 265 12.49 24.28 -1.82
N SER A 266 13.17 24.30 -0.68
CA SER A 266 13.54 25.58 -0.04
C SER A 266 14.93 25.63 0.59
N ASN A 267 15.74 24.55 0.63
CA ASN A 267 17.03 24.63 1.34
C ASN A 267 18.20 23.72 0.89
N ARG A 268 18.35 23.43 -0.41
CA ARG A 268 19.57 22.76 -0.91
C ARG A 268 20.33 23.66 -1.87
N ARG A 269 21.35 24.36 -1.36
CA ARG A 269 22.27 25.28 -2.09
C ARG A 269 23.19 24.61 -3.13
N PHE A 270 22.94 23.36 -3.53
CA PHE A 270 23.81 22.64 -4.49
C PHE A 270 23.01 21.93 -5.57
N GLY A 271 22.37 22.70 -6.45
CA GLY A 271 21.69 22.20 -7.66
C GLY A 271 22.61 21.67 -8.77
N VAL A 272 23.86 21.30 -8.46
CA VAL A 272 24.88 20.87 -9.45
C VAL A 272 25.39 19.45 -9.17
N LEU A 273 24.95 18.79 -8.09
CA LEU A 273 25.44 17.46 -7.69
C LEU A 273 24.34 16.43 -7.41
N GLN A 274 23.15 16.58 -7.99
CA GLN A 274 22.28 15.40 -8.18
C GLN A 274 22.89 14.57 -9.30
N THR A 275 23.91 13.78 -8.97
CA THR A 275 24.34 12.72 -9.88
C THR A 275 23.16 11.77 -10.02
N ASN A 276 22.69 11.51 -11.24
CA ASN A 276 21.73 10.43 -11.55
C ASN A 276 22.38 9.09 -11.26
N VAL A 277 22.64 8.80 -10.00
CA VAL A 277 23.21 7.57 -9.51
C VAL A 277 22.08 6.89 -8.77
N GLY A 278 21.58 5.83 -9.39
CA GLY A 278 20.70 4.90 -8.72
C GLY A 278 21.47 3.90 -7.88
N GLU A 279 20.75 2.89 -7.40
CA GLU A 279 21.34 1.83 -6.60
C GLU A 279 22.46 1.11 -7.38
N GLU A 280 23.51 0.69 -6.66
CA GLU A 280 24.69 0.00 -7.21
C GLU A 280 25.49 0.78 -8.27
N GLY A 281 25.37 2.12 -8.33
CA GLY A 281 26.14 2.93 -9.28
C GLY A 281 25.57 2.94 -10.70
N PHE A 282 24.39 2.37 -10.91
CA PHE A 282 23.69 2.46 -12.19
C PHE A 282 23.25 3.90 -12.46
N HIS A 283 23.41 4.37 -13.70
CA HIS A 283 23.00 5.71 -14.11
C HIS A 283 21.70 5.66 -14.95
N PRO A 284 20.54 6.07 -14.39
CA PRO A 284 19.32 6.23 -15.18
C PRO A 284 19.51 7.15 -16.38
N THR A 285 18.81 6.85 -17.47
CA THR A 285 18.86 7.59 -18.74
C THR A 285 17.97 8.84 -18.75
N PHE A 286 17.36 9.17 -17.61
CA PHE A 286 16.47 10.31 -17.42
C PHE A 286 16.72 10.96 -16.06
N GLU A 287 16.45 12.27 -15.98
CA GLU A 287 16.51 13.04 -14.75
C GLU A 287 15.29 12.74 -13.85
N VAL A 288 15.51 12.60 -12.54
CA VAL A 288 14.41 12.37 -11.58
C VAL A 288 13.34 13.48 -11.65
N GLY A 289 13.73 14.73 -11.91
CA GLY A 289 12.79 15.85 -12.05
C GLY A 289 11.78 15.66 -13.18
N HIS A 290 12.19 15.06 -14.31
CA HIS A 290 11.27 14.77 -15.42
C HIS A 290 10.25 13.69 -15.03
N MET A 291 10.66 12.69 -14.25
CA MET A 291 9.74 11.70 -13.68
C MET A 291 8.77 12.35 -12.69
N ASP A 292 9.27 13.23 -11.81
CA ASP A 292 8.45 13.93 -10.82
C ASP A 292 7.40 14.84 -11.48
N GLU A 293 7.76 15.54 -12.56
CA GLU A 293 6.82 16.30 -13.37
C GLU A 293 5.73 15.41 -14.00
N LYS A 294 6.09 14.22 -14.49
CA LYS A 294 5.12 13.27 -15.06
C LYS A 294 4.21 12.65 -14.01
N ILE A 295 4.74 12.31 -12.84
CA ILE A 295 3.96 11.87 -11.68
C ILE A 295 2.95 12.95 -11.30
N LYS A 296 3.41 14.20 -11.14
CA LYS A 296 2.55 15.36 -10.83
C LYS A 296 1.45 15.56 -11.87
N GLY A 297 1.78 15.51 -13.17
CA GLY A 297 0.79 15.66 -14.24
C GLY A 297 -0.26 14.55 -14.24
N THR A 298 0.16 13.31 -14.01
CA THR A 298 -0.73 12.14 -13.96
C THR A 298 -1.66 12.20 -12.74
N ILE A 299 -1.12 12.56 -11.58
CA ILE A 299 -1.91 12.75 -10.36
C ILE A 299 -2.86 13.95 -10.51
N GLY A 300 -2.43 15.04 -11.16
CA GLY A 300 -3.30 16.15 -11.52
C GLY A 300 -4.49 15.73 -12.38
N TRP A 301 -4.25 14.88 -13.39
CA TRP A 301 -5.34 14.28 -14.18
C TRP A 301 -6.28 13.45 -13.30
N LEU A 302 -5.74 12.61 -12.42
CA LEU A 302 -6.53 11.78 -11.50
C LEU A 302 -7.37 12.61 -10.53
N ILE A 303 -6.87 13.75 -10.05
CA ILE A 303 -7.61 14.67 -9.19
C ILE A 303 -8.80 15.27 -9.97
N SER A 304 -8.56 15.78 -11.19
CA SER A 304 -9.63 16.36 -12.01
C SER A 304 -10.68 15.35 -12.47
N HIS A 305 -10.34 14.06 -12.48
CA HIS A 305 -11.22 12.97 -12.91
C HIS A 305 -11.58 12.01 -11.77
N TYR A 306 -11.33 12.41 -10.51
CA TYR A 306 -11.55 11.50 -9.38
C TYR A 306 -13.02 11.11 -9.28
N ARG A 307 -13.27 9.84 -8.91
CA ARG A 307 -14.61 9.29 -8.69
C ARG A 307 -14.61 8.46 -7.42
N ALA A 308 -15.35 8.95 -6.41
CA ALA A 308 -15.61 8.23 -5.16
C ALA A 308 -16.57 7.04 -5.37
N ASP A 309 -17.53 7.20 -6.28
CA ASP A 309 -18.46 6.17 -6.75
C ASP A 309 -18.23 5.94 -8.25
N PRO A 310 -17.22 5.13 -8.63
CA PRO A 310 -16.93 4.86 -10.03
C PRO A 310 -18.03 4.00 -10.68
N GLU A 311 -18.88 4.64 -11.48
CA GLU A 311 -19.91 3.98 -12.32
C GLU A 311 -19.38 3.55 -13.70
N PHE A 312 -18.14 3.07 -13.77
CA PHE A 312 -17.51 2.60 -15.00
C PHE A 312 -17.01 1.17 -14.86
N ASN A 313 -16.78 0.49 -16.00
CA ASN A 313 -16.18 -0.84 -16.02
C ASN A 313 -14.84 -0.84 -15.27
N TRP A 314 -14.53 -1.90 -14.52
CA TRP A 314 -13.28 -2.02 -13.74
C TRP A 314 -13.18 -1.08 -12.53
N ALA A 315 -14.31 -0.71 -11.92
CA ALA A 315 -14.39 0.16 -10.76
C ALA A 315 -13.53 -0.32 -9.57
N VAL A 316 -13.62 -1.59 -9.20
CA VAL A 316 -12.83 -2.14 -8.08
C VAL A 316 -11.34 -2.19 -8.44
N TYR A 317 -11.01 -2.47 -9.70
CA TYR A 317 -9.62 -2.40 -10.17
C TYR A 317 -9.06 -0.98 -10.10
N TYR A 318 -9.85 0.04 -10.46
CA TYR A 318 -9.48 1.44 -10.29
C TYR A 318 -9.20 1.76 -8.82
N LEU A 319 -10.08 1.38 -7.89
CA LEU A 319 -9.85 1.62 -6.46
C LEU A 319 -8.56 0.97 -5.97
N TYR A 320 -8.31 -0.28 -6.32
CA TYR A 320 -7.05 -0.94 -5.94
C TYR A 320 -5.82 -0.28 -6.61
N ALA A 321 -5.95 0.27 -7.82
CA ALA A 321 -4.89 1.07 -8.43
C ALA A 321 -4.64 2.40 -7.68
N VAL A 322 -5.71 3.03 -7.18
CA VAL A 322 -5.62 4.22 -6.32
C VAL A 322 -4.87 3.92 -5.03
N GLU A 323 -5.24 2.84 -4.33
CA GLU A 323 -4.54 2.39 -3.13
C GLU A 323 -3.05 2.19 -3.39
N ARG A 324 -2.69 1.55 -4.51
CA ARG A 324 -1.29 1.32 -4.88
C ARG A 324 -0.50 2.61 -5.02
N PHE A 325 -0.95 3.55 -5.86
CA PHE A 325 -0.16 4.77 -6.07
C PHE A 325 -0.14 5.65 -4.82
N CYS A 326 -1.22 5.71 -4.05
CA CYS A 326 -1.24 6.44 -2.78
C CYS A 326 -0.27 5.82 -1.78
N ALA A 327 -0.20 4.49 -1.69
CA ALA A 327 0.74 3.79 -0.84
C ALA A 327 2.20 4.07 -1.22
N PHE A 328 2.54 3.99 -2.51
CA PHE A 328 3.90 4.29 -2.96
C PHE A 328 4.24 5.79 -2.87
N GLY A 329 3.26 6.69 -2.95
CA GLY A 329 3.45 8.12 -2.75
C GLY A 329 3.42 8.54 -1.28
N TYR A 330 3.09 7.64 -0.36
CA TYR A 330 2.79 7.96 1.04
C TYR A 330 1.72 9.06 1.18
N MET A 331 0.73 9.03 0.29
CA MET A 331 -0.30 10.05 0.18
C MET A 331 -1.52 9.67 1.03
N PRO A 332 -1.84 10.43 2.10
CA PRO A 332 -3.04 10.17 2.89
C PRO A 332 -4.33 10.54 2.14
N GLN A 333 -4.25 11.43 1.16
CA GLN A 333 -5.37 11.93 0.36
C GLN A 333 -4.91 12.24 -1.08
N VAL A 334 -5.86 12.27 -2.01
CA VAL A 334 -5.63 12.65 -3.42
C VAL A 334 -6.50 13.85 -3.75
N GLY A 335 -5.88 15.01 -3.99
CA GLY A 335 -6.62 16.27 -3.94
C GLY A 335 -7.33 16.39 -2.58
N ASP A 336 -8.63 16.72 -2.59
CA ASP A 336 -9.44 16.82 -1.37
C ASP A 336 -10.16 15.51 -1.01
N HIS A 337 -9.78 14.39 -1.63
CA HIS A 337 -10.42 13.09 -1.44
C HIS A 337 -9.66 12.21 -0.43
N ASP A 338 -10.36 11.76 0.60
CA ASP A 338 -9.90 10.66 1.46
C ASP A 338 -10.14 9.36 0.70
N TRP A 339 -9.16 9.00 -0.12
CA TRP A 339 -9.27 7.90 -1.07
C TRP A 339 -9.66 6.58 -0.41
N PHE A 340 -9.22 6.35 0.83
CA PHE A 340 -9.52 5.11 1.53
C PHE A 340 -10.94 5.13 2.07
N ARG A 341 -11.35 6.19 2.79
CA ARG A 341 -12.70 6.25 3.37
C ARG A 341 -13.77 6.25 2.30
N GLU A 342 -13.57 7.01 1.22
CA GLU A 342 -14.51 7.08 0.10
C GLU A 342 -14.61 5.74 -0.65
N GLY A 343 -13.46 5.15 -1.01
CA GLY A 343 -13.45 3.84 -1.68
C GLY A 343 -13.98 2.71 -0.79
N ALA A 344 -13.73 2.75 0.51
CA ALA A 344 -14.26 1.77 1.46
C ALA A 344 -15.78 1.90 1.62
N ALA A 345 -16.31 3.13 1.65
CA ALA A 345 -17.75 3.36 1.68
C ALA A 345 -18.44 2.81 0.43
N PHE A 346 -17.86 3.03 -0.75
CA PHE A 346 -18.32 2.45 -2.01
C PHE A 346 -18.31 0.91 -1.98
N LEU A 347 -17.22 0.29 -1.51
CA LEU A 347 -17.16 -1.17 -1.44
C LEU A 347 -18.17 -1.73 -0.43
N VAL A 348 -18.28 -1.13 0.75
CA VAL A 348 -19.25 -1.59 1.77
C VAL A 348 -20.69 -1.50 1.24
N SER A 349 -21.04 -0.44 0.51
CA SER A 349 -22.40 -0.27 -0.02
C SER A 349 -22.73 -1.22 -1.18
N ARG A 350 -21.73 -1.71 -1.92
CA ARG A 350 -21.91 -2.60 -3.08
C ARG A 350 -21.59 -4.07 -2.83
N GLN A 351 -21.24 -4.46 -1.60
CA GLN A 351 -20.99 -5.87 -1.31
C GLN A 351 -22.27 -6.70 -1.42
N MET A 352 -22.22 -7.79 -2.20
CA MET A 352 -23.34 -8.72 -2.38
C MET A 352 -23.59 -9.55 -1.11
N GLN A 353 -24.77 -10.18 -1.04
CA GLN A 353 -25.21 -10.96 0.13
C GLN A 353 -24.29 -12.17 0.42
N ASP A 354 -23.70 -12.75 -0.62
CA ASP A 354 -22.74 -13.86 -0.52
C ASP A 354 -21.32 -13.39 -0.15
N GLY A 355 -21.11 -12.08 0.03
CA GLY A 355 -19.82 -11.47 0.39
C GLY A 355 -18.96 -11.06 -0.81
N ALA A 356 -19.40 -11.32 -2.03
CA ALA A 356 -18.64 -10.94 -3.22
C ALA A 356 -18.83 -9.47 -3.62
N TRP A 357 -17.89 -9.00 -4.43
CA TRP A 357 -18.05 -7.83 -5.28
C TRP A 357 -18.05 -8.27 -6.74
N SER A 358 -18.60 -7.45 -7.62
CA SER A 358 -18.48 -7.64 -9.06
C SER A 358 -18.25 -6.28 -9.71
N ASP A 359 -17.34 -6.25 -10.67
CA ASP A 359 -17.32 -5.21 -11.69
C ASP A 359 -18.06 -5.71 -12.93
N ASP A 360 -18.51 -4.78 -13.77
CA ASP A 360 -18.81 -5.10 -15.15
C ASP A 360 -17.51 -5.28 -15.93
N TYR A 361 -17.24 -6.54 -16.29
CA TYR A 361 -16.14 -7.00 -17.14
C TYR A 361 -16.71 -7.53 -18.46
N PRO A 362 -17.12 -6.68 -19.41
CA PRO A 362 -17.91 -7.08 -20.59
C PRO A 362 -17.39 -8.36 -21.27
N GLU A 363 -16.07 -8.52 -21.35
CA GLU A 363 -15.35 -9.64 -21.95
C GLU A 363 -15.39 -10.98 -21.19
N LEU A 364 -15.68 -11.00 -19.88
CA LEU A 364 -15.60 -12.24 -19.08
C LEU A 364 -16.89 -13.08 -19.05
N GLY A 365 -18.01 -12.57 -19.61
CA GLY A 365 -19.35 -13.17 -19.43
C GLY A 365 -19.79 -13.21 -17.95
N ARG A 366 -21.08 -13.44 -17.65
CA ARG A 366 -21.57 -13.54 -16.25
C ARG A 366 -21.25 -14.91 -15.62
N ASN A 367 -19.96 -15.24 -15.45
CA ASN A 367 -19.49 -16.46 -14.77
C ASN A 367 -18.86 -16.14 -13.40
N ASP A 368 -18.51 -17.17 -12.62
CA ASP A 368 -17.85 -17.04 -11.30
C ASP A 368 -16.49 -16.31 -11.34
N LEU A 369 -15.91 -16.04 -12.52
CA LEU A 369 -14.59 -15.40 -12.63
C LEU A 369 -14.67 -13.89 -12.35
N ARG A 370 -15.74 -13.22 -12.80
CA ARG A 370 -15.93 -11.78 -12.55
C ARG A 370 -15.95 -11.47 -11.06
N PRO A 371 -16.79 -12.15 -10.25
CA PRO A 371 -16.90 -11.79 -8.85
C PRO A 371 -15.65 -12.20 -8.06
N VAL A 372 -14.95 -13.27 -8.43
CA VAL A 372 -13.68 -13.64 -7.80
C VAL A 372 -12.61 -12.57 -8.01
N CYS A 373 -12.46 -12.04 -9.23
CA CYS A 373 -11.49 -10.98 -9.51
C CYS A 373 -11.82 -9.73 -8.69
N ALA A 374 -13.05 -9.23 -8.81
CA ALA A 374 -13.45 -8.00 -8.13
C ALA A 374 -13.36 -8.17 -6.61
N THR A 375 -13.78 -9.32 -6.07
CA THR A 375 -13.63 -9.61 -4.63
C THR A 375 -12.17 -9.65 -4.19
N SER A 376 -11.28 -10.24 -4.98
CA SER A 376 -9.84 -10.25 -4.68
C SER A 376 -9.27 -8.84 -4.59
N LEU A 377 -9.60 -7.99 -5.56
CA LEU A 377 -9.16 -6.59 -5.61
C LEU A 377 -9.77 -5.75 -4.47
N ALA A 378 -11.06 -5.95 -4.17
CA ALA A 378 -11.75 -5.28 -3.05
C ALA A 378 -11.13 -5.65 -1.70
N VAL A 379 -10.84 -6.94 -1.48
CA VAL A 379 -10.17 -7.40 -0.26
C VAL A 379 -8.79 -6.76 -0.12
N MET A 380 -7.98 -6.71 -1.19
CA MET A 380 -6.67 -6.06 -1.15
C MET A 380 -6.77 -4.55 -0.86
N PHE A 381 -7.75 -3.85 -1.46
CA PHE A 381 -8.01 -2.44 -1.18
C PHE A 381 -8.38 -2.21 0.29
N LEU A 382 -9.37 -2.95 0.82
CA LEU A 382 -9.83 -2.82 2.21
C LEU A 382 -8.73 -3.23 3.22
N CYS A 383 -7.75 -4.03 2.81
CA CYS A 383 -6.57 -4.34 3.60
C CYS A 383 -5.49 -3.25 3.58
N LYS A 384 -5.59 -2.24 2.71
CA LYS A 384 -4.47 -1.34 2.37
C LYS A 384 -3.20 -2.16 2.06
N ALA A 385 -3.38 -3.17 1.21
CA ALA A 385 -2.41 -4.25 1.06
C ALA A 385 -1.03 -3.78 0.59
N THR A 386 -0.97 -2.72 -0.23
CA THR A 386 0.28 -2.12 -0.68
C THR A 386 0.90 -1.29 0.43
N ALA A 387 0.10 -0.47 1.13
CA ALA A 387 0.59 0.36 2.24
C ALA A 387 1.23 -0.46 3.37
N LYS A 388 0.72 -1.66 3.66
CA LYS A 388 1.34 -2.61 4.62
C LYS A 388 2.74 -3.07 4.23
N MET A 389 3.08 -2.99 2.93
CA MET A 389 4.31 -3.55 2.37
C MET A 389 5.35 -2.51 2.00
N VAL A 390 4.95 -1.27 1.71
CA VAL A 390 5.89 -0.21 1.36
C VAL A 390 6.59 0.26 2.63
N ASP A 391 7.91 0.14 2.67
CA ASP A 391 8.69 0.61 3.80
C ASP A 391 8.56 2.15 3.88
N PRO A 392 8.14 2.73 5.02
CA PRO A 392 8.02 4.17 5.13
C PRO A 392 9.40 4.82 4.92
N PRO A 393 9.49 6.03 4.33
CA PRO A 393 10.71 6.79 4.32
C PRO A 393 11.18 7.00 5.76
N ILE A 394 12.48 7.14 5.94
CA ILE A 394 13.07 7.37 7.26
C ILE A 394 12.39 8.63 7.86
N GLY A 395 11.73 8.47 9.01
CA GLY A 395 10.96 9.53 9.69
C GLY A 395 9.44 9.50 9.44
N THR A 396 8.93 8.78 8.44
CA THR A 396 7.51 8.81 8.03
C THR A 396 6.60 7.87 8.85
N GLY A 397 7.17 6.91 9.58
CA GLY A 397 6.41 6.02 10.48
C GLY A 397 5.65 6.77 11.59
N LEU A 398 6.00 8.02 11.87
CA LEU A 398 5.26 8.91 12.78
C LEU A 398 4.09 9.65 12.13
N LEU A 399 4.08 9.83 10.82
CA LEU A 399 3.09 10.68 10.12
C LEU A 399 1.91 9.90 9.54
N ILE A 400 2.09 8.63 9.17
CA ILE A 400 1.07 7.84 8.45
C ILE A 400 -0.04 7.30 9.37
N GLY A 401 0.20 7.25 10.69
CA GLY A 401 -0.71 6.61 11.64
C GLY A 401 -1.60 7.54 12.46
N GLY A 402 -1.38 8.86 12.46
CA GLY A 402 -2.03 9.76 13.44
C GLY A 402 -1.76 9.40 14.90
N ARG A 403 -0.88 8.42 15.18
CA ARG A 403 -0.49 8.04 16.54
C ARG A 403 0.50 9.08 17.04
N GLY A 404 0.03 9.94 17.95
CA GLY A 404 0.82 11.00 18.57
C GLY A 404 0.44 12.44 18.19
N LEU A 405 -0.72 12.67 17.55
CA LEU A 405 -1.25 14.02 17.31
C LEU A 405 -2.64 14.18 17.96
N PRO A 406 -2.99 15.35 18.53
CA PRO A 406 -4.31 15.58 19.14
C PRO A 406 -5.43 15.44 18.11
N GLU A 407 -6.59 14.93 18.53
CA GLU A 407 -7.79 14.75 17.70
C GLU A 407 -8.37 16.08 17.14
N ASP A 408 -7.95 17.23 17.68
CA ASP A 408 -8.45 18.56 17.30
C ASP A 408 -7.48 19.32 16.38
N LEU A 409 -7.35 18.85 15.14
CA LEU A 409 -6.70 19.60 14.04
C LEU A 409 -7.58 20.70 13.45
N LYS A 410 -8.73 21.00 14.05
CA LYS A 410 -9.69 21.99 13.53
C LYS A 410 -9.18 23.43 13.63
N ASP A 411 -8.22 23.70 14.52
CA ASP A 411 -7.67 25.05 14.74
C ASP A 411 -6.32 25.29 14.05
N VAL A 412 -5.76 24.31 13.34
CA VAL A 412 -4.65 24.57 12.41
C VAL A 412 -5.26 25.11 11.11
N GLN A 413 -5.60 26.40 11.12
CA GLN A 413 -5.92 27.12 9.90
C GLN A 413 -4.70 27.06 8.96
N PHE A 414 -4.75 26.15 7.99
CA PHE A 414 -3.98 26.26 6.75
C PHE A 414 -4.54 27.45 5.98
N ASN A 415 -4.15 28.66 6.37
CA ASN A 415 -4.42 29.85 5.59
C ASN A 415 -3.59 29.78 4.31
N ALA A 416 -4.29 29.45 3.22
CA ALA A 416 -3.81 29.48 1.86
C ALA A 416 -3.04 30.79 1.57
N GLY A 417 -1.82 30.67 1.03
CA GLY A 417 -1.25 31.70 0.18
C GLY A 417 -0.17 32.63 0.74
N LYS A 418 0.29 32.51 2.00
CA LYS A 418 1.53 33.18 2.45
C LYS A 418 2.27 32.33 3.48
N ALA A 419 3.33 31.65 3.04
CA ALA A 419 4.31 31.07 3.94
C ALA A 419 4.99 32.21 4.72
N LYS A 420 4.58 32.44 5.97
CA LYS A 420 5.50 32.95 6.97
C LYS A 420 6.17 31.73 7.56
N GLU A 421 7.47 31.60 7.32
CA GLU A 421 8.35 30.65 7.97
C GLU A 421 8.04 30.61 9.47
N GLN A 422 7.44 29.52 9.94
CA GLN A 422 7.34 29.26 11.36
C GLN A 422 8.75 28.79 11.77
N LYS A 423 9.51 29.70 12.36
CA LYS A 423 10.83 29.41 12.97
C LYS A 423 10.66 28.19 13.89
N SER A 424 11.50 27.17 13.72
CA SER A 424 11.59 26.08 14.68
C SER A 424 11.77 26.67 16.09
N LEU A 425 11.09 26.09 17.06
CA LEU A 425 11.13 26.50 18.46
C LEU A 425 12.46 26.04 19.09
N GLY A 426 13.58 26.64 18.66
CA GLY A 426 14.84 26.64 19.42
C GLY A 426 15.42 25.27 19.84
N SER A 427 15.95 25.22 21.06
CA SER A 427 16.59 24.05 21.68
C SER A 427 15.58 23.07 22.29
N MET A 428 16.02 21.86 22.69
CA MET A 428 15.15 20.90 23.37
C MET A 428 14.56 21.49 24.67
N ASP A 429 15.34 22.31 25.36
CA ASP A 429 14.88 22.99 26.57
C ASP A 429 13.77 23.99 26.29
N ASP A 430 13.86 24.75 25.19
CA ASP A 430 12.85 25.72 24.78
C ASP A 430 11.53 25.03 24.42
N LEU A 431 11.60 23.89 23.75
CA LEU A 431 10.46 23.06 23.38
C LEU A 431 9.75 22.50 24.62
N LEU A 432 10.52 21.95 25.56
CA LEU A 432 9.95 21.43 26.81
C LEU A 432 9.38 22.56 27.68
N ILE A 433 9.98 23.76 27.68
CA ILE A 433 9.39 24.94 28.32
C ILE A 433 8.04 25.28 27.69
N GLU A 434 7.91 25.15 26.37
CA GLU A 434 6.64 25.39 25.68
C GLU A 434 5.56 24.38 26.09
N LEU A 435 5.90 23.10 26.22
CA LEU A 435 4.98 22.08 26.73
C LEU A 435 4.60 22.31 28.19
N GLU A 436 5.50 22.80 29.03
CA GLU A 436 5.24 23.07 30.45
C GLU A 436 4.27 24.24 30.68
N LYS A 437 4.02 25.09 29.67
CA LYS A 437 3.07 26.21 29.78
C LYS A 437 1.63 25.69 29.73
N PRO A 438 0.81 25.94 30.76
CA PRO A 438 -0.58 25.48 30.80
C PRO A 438 -1.43 25.98 29.62
N ASP A 439 -1.21 27.25 29.20
CA ASP A 439 -2.02 27.94 28.17
C ASP A 439 -1.28 28.14 26.84
N SER A 440 -0.34 27.25 26.49
CA SER A 440 0.39 27.36 25.22
C SER A 440 -0.53 27.09 24.02
N ASP A 441 -0.53 28.02 23.05
CA ASP A 441 -1.14 27.86 21.73
C ASP A 441 -0.22 27.12 20.74
N LYS A 442 0.97 26.72 21.18
CA LYS A 442 2.03 26.12 20.35
C LYS A 442 2.35 24.68 20.72
N ILE A 443 1.51 24.01 21.51
CA ILE A 443 1.71 22.61 21.92
C ILE A 443 1.98 21.72 20.70
N ALA A 444 1.12 21.79 19.68
CA ALA A 444 1.28 20.98 18.46
C ALA A 444 2.60 21.27 17.70
N SER A 445 3.00 22.55 17.63
CA SER A 445 4.26 22.95 17.00
C SER A 445 5.46 22.47 17.80
N ALA A 446 5.41 22.57 19.14
CA ALA A 446 6.46 22.10 20.03
C ALA A 446 6.59 20.57 19.99
N GLN A 447 5.48 19.83 19.94
CA GLN A 447 5.46 18.38 19.79
C GLN A 447 6.13 17.93 18.49
N ALA A 448 5.78 18.57 17.37
CA ALA A 448 6.38 18.28 16.06
C ALA A 448 7.90 18.51 16.07
N ASP A 449 8.35 19.62 16.64
CA ASP A 449 9.77 19.95 16.74
C ASP A 449 10.52 19.02 17.72
N ILE A 450 9.90 18.60 18.83
CA ILE A 450 10.47 17.63 19.78
C ILE A 450 10.72 16.29 19.10
N ILE A 451 9.75 15.84 18.30
CA ILE A 451 9.86 14.61 17.52
C ILE A 451 11.03 14.71 16.55
N ASP A 452 11.10 15.76 15.73
CA ASP A 452 12.15 15.94 14.73
C ASP A 452 13.53 15.95 15.39
N LYS A 453 13.65 16.66 16.52
CA LYS A 453 14.90 16.77 17.26
C LYS A 453 15.31 15.46 17.92
N ILE A 454 14.38 14.70 18.48
CA ILE A 454 14.63 13.36 19.06
C ILE A 454 15.10 12.36 18.00
N LEU A 455 14.60 12.46 16.78
CA LEU A 455 15.03 11.60 15.67
C LEU A 455 16.45 11.96 15.18
N GLN A 456 16.90 13.19 15.40
CA GLN A 456 18.21 13.69 15.00
C GLN A 456 19.27 13.56 16.11
N GLU A 457 18.89 13.49 17.38
CA GLU A 457 19.77 13.43 18.54
C GLU A 457 20.12 11.99 18.98
N ARG A 458 21.23 11.83 19.73
CA ARG A 458 21.57 10.53 20.33
C ARG A 458 20.71 10.29 21.57
N PRO A 459 20.28 9.05 21.87
CA PRO A 459 19.50 8.71 23.07
C PRO A 459 20.07 9.26 24.38
N ASP A 460 21.40 9.35 24.49
CA ASP A 460 22.12 9.87 25.67
C ASP A 460 21.80 11.35 25.97
N ASP A 461 21.42 12.13 24.96
CA ASP A 461 21.03 13.53 25.14
C ASP A 461 19.63 13.67 25.76
N LEU A 462 18.75 12.68 25.55
CA LEU A 462 17.41 12.67 26.13
C LEU A 462 17.37 12.31 27.60
N VAL A 463 18.37 11.53 28.06
CA VAL A 463 18.53 11.20 29.48
C VAL A 463 18.63 12.46 30.34
N LYS A 464 19.21 13.55 29.80
CA LYS A 464 19.35 14.84 30.50
C LYS A 464 18.00 15.50 30.82
N HIS A 465 16.97 15.21 30.03
CA HIS A 465 15.64 15.78 30.18
C HIS A 465 14.63 14.82 30.84
N LYS A 466 15.08 13.64 31.26
CA LYS A 466 14.23 12.59 31.83
C LYS A 466 13.31 13.10 32.94
N ASP A 467 13.84 13.84 33.92
CA ASP A 467 13.04 14.27 35.07
C ASP A 467 11.95 15.26 34.68
N ARG A 468 12.19 16.09 33.64
CA ARG A 468 11.18 16.98 33.05
C ARG A 468 10.10 16.19 32.32
N LEU A 469 10.50 15.18 31.55
CA LEU A 469 9.58 14.29 30.84
C LEU A 469 8.71 13.47 31.81
N VAL A 470 9.29 12.97 32.91
CA VAL A 470 8.52 12.28 33.98
C VAL A 470 7.51 13.23 34.61
N LYS A 471 7.83 14.52 34.77
CA LYS A 471 6.86 15.50 35.25
C LYS A 471 5.74 15.76 34.23
N LEU A 472 6.07 15.85 32.94
CA LEU A 472 5.09 16.02 31.86
C LEU A 472 4.18 14.79 31.68
N ALA A 473 4.60 13.62 32.14
CA ALA A 473 3.76 12.42 32.21
C ALA A 473 2.54 12.58 33.15
N GLU A 474 2.55 13.58 34.03
CA GLU A 474 1.45 13.89 34.96
C GLU A 474 0.64 15.13 34.54
N ASP A 475 0.90 15.68 33.35
CA ASP A 475 0.22 16.88 32.85
C ASP A 475 -1.31 16.64 32.71
N PRO A 476 -2.18 17.61 33.05
CA PRO A 476 -3.63 17.45 32.87
C PRO A 476 -4.04 17.16 31.42
N ARG A 477 -3.24 17.58 30.43
CA ARG A 477 -3.53 17.44 29.00
C ARG A 477 -3.03 16.08 28.47
N PRO A 478 -3.91 15.24 27.89
CA PRO A 478 -3.53 13.92 27.41
C PRO A 478 -2.48 13.96 26.29
N GLU A 479 -2.52 14.95 25.41
CA GLU A 479 -1.55 15.13 24.32
C GLU A 479 -0.12 15.38 24.83
N VAL A 480 0.02 16.09 25.94
CA VAL A 480 1.32 16.35 26.59
C VAL A 480 1.82 15.07 27.27
N ARG A 481 0.95 14.35 27.99
CA ARG A 481 1.30 13.05 28.60
C ARG A 481 1.74 12.03 27.55
N GLN A 482 1.04 11.95 26.42
CA GLN A 482 1.39 11.06 25.32
C GLN A 482 2.79 11.38 24.75
N THR A 483 3.09 12.67 24.55
CA THR A 483 4.41 13.12 24.09
C THR A 483 5.50 12.73 25.08
N ALA A 484 5.22 12.88 26.38
CA ALA A 484 6.11 12.45 27.44
C ALA A 484 6.36 10.92 27.39
N MET A 485 5.32 10.09 27.21
CA MET A 485 5.47 8.63 27.08
C MET A 485 6.39 8.27 25.91
N TRP A 486 6.11 8.84 24.73
CA TRP A 486 6.87 8.60 23.51
C TRP A 486 8.36 8.95 23.67
N ALA A 487 8.66 10.09 24.30
CA ALA A 487 10.02 10.54 24.54
C ALA A 487 10.74 9.67 25.59
N LEU A 488 10.06 9.31 26.69
CA LEU A 488 10.62 8.45 27.74
C LEU A 488 11.03 7.08 27.19
N GLY A 489 10.24 6.50 26.28
CA GLY A 489 10.55 5.25 25.57
C GLY A 489 11.86 5.25 24.76
N ARG A 490 12.44 6.43 24.49
CA ARG A 490 13.65 6.62 23.68
C ARG A 490 14.86 7.08 24.48
N THR A 491 14.72 7.23 25.79
CA THR A 491 15.82 7.60 26.70
C THR A 491 16.86 6.49 26.90
N ASN A 492 16.51 5.23 26.57
CA ASN A 492 17.32 4.05 26.88
C ASN A 492 17.64 3.90 28.40
N ASP A 493 16.87 4.57 29.27
CA ASP A 493 17.00 4.50 30.73
C ASP A 493 15.88 3.65 31.34
N LEU A 494 16.19 2.45 31.84
CA LEU A 494 15.20 1.52 32.41
C LEU A 494 14.46 2.09 33.63
N ARG A 495 14.99 3.12 34.30
CA ARG A 495 14.33 3.75 35.47
C ARG A 495 13.00 4.42 35.10
N VAL A 496 12.78 4.76 33.83
CA VAL A 496 11.51 5.34 33.36
C VAL A 496 10.40 4.29 33.18
N CYS A 497 10.74 3.00 33.18
CA CYS A 497 9.75 1.93 33.00
C CYS A 497 8.67 1.96 34.07
N LYS A 498 8.97 2.40 35.30
CA LYS A 498 7.96 2.57 36.35
C LYS A 498 6.89 3.58 35.93
N THR A 499 7.29 4.74 35.40
CA THR A 499 6.38 5.76 34.89
C THR A 499 5.55 5.21 33.73
N LEU A 500 6.19 4.57 32.76
CA LEU A 500 5.48 3.99 31.61
C LEU A 500 4.48 2.89 32.04
N ILE A 501 4.83 2.07 33.03
CA ILE A 501 3.93 1.02 33.55
C ILE A 501 2.71 1.63 34.23
N GLU A 502 2.88 2.67 35.06
CA GLU A 502 1.74 3.34 35.68
C GLU A 502 0.85 4.04 34.64
N SER A 503 1.43 4.60 33.58
CA SER A 503 0.69 5.22 32.48
C SER A 503 -0.11 4.22 31.63
N LEU A 504 0.05 2.90 31.81
CA LEU A 504 -0.89 1.92 31.23
C LEU A 504 -2.30 2.02 31.84
N LYS A 505 -2.45 2.70 32.98
CA LYS A 505 -3.75 2.99 33.62
C LYS A 505 -4.29 4.38 33.27
N ASP A 506 -3.66 5.10 32.35
CA ASP A 506 -4.11 6.45 31.98
C ASP A 506 -5.56 6.43 31.48
N PRO A 507 -6.40 7.42 31.86
CA PRO A 507 -7.77 7.52 31.34
C PRO A 507 -7.84 7.73 29.82
N SER A 508 -6.78 8.27 29.20
CA SER A 508 -6.65 8.36 27.76
C SER A 508 -6.05 7.06 27.21
N GLU A 509 -6.81 6.38 26.37
CA GLU A 509 -6.38 5.15 25.70
C GLU A 509 -5.11 5.37 24.86
N ASP A 510 -4.99 6.53 24.22
CA ASP A 510 -3.81 6.93 23.43
C ASP A 510 -2.53 7.03 24.26
N VAL A 511 -2.63 7.55 25.49
CA VAL A 511 -1.49 7.63 26.42
C VAL A 511 -1.11 6.22 26.89
N ALA A 512 -2.10 5.38 27.21
CA ALA A 512 -1.86 4.00 27.65
C ALA A 512 -1.23 3.13 26.54
N ILE A 513 -1.68 3.28 25.30
CA ILE A 513 -1.10 2.61 24.12
C ILE A 513 0.34 3.08 23.91
N GLU A 514 0.59 4.40 23.95
CA GLU A 514 1.95 4.94 23.75
C GLU A 514 2.91 4.47 24.84
N ALA A 515 2.45 4.40 26.09
CA ALA A 515 3.21 3.84 27.20
C ALA A 515 3.58 2.37 26.95
N SER A 516 2.62 1.58 26.45
CA SER A 516 2.83 0.19 26.07
C SER A 516 3.82 0.01 24.91
N ILE A 517 3.77 0.87 23.89
CA ILE A 517 4.74 0.90 22.79
C ILE A 517 6.14 1.25 23.32
N SER A 518 6.23 2.27 24.17
CA SER A 518 7.47 2.73 24.78
C SER A 518 8.14 1.65 25.63
N LEU A 519 7.35 0.85 26.36
CA LEU A 519 7.85 -0.32 27.09
C LEU A 519 8.40 -1.40 26.16
N ARG A 520 7.74 -1.68 25.02
CA ARG A 520 8.26 -2.62 24.00
C ARG A 520 9.58 -2.16 23.40
N ILE A 521 9.73 -0.86 23.15
CA ILE A 521 10.96 -0.27 22.60
C ILE A 521 12.10 -0.39 23.61
N LEU A 522 11.91 0.08 24.85
CA LEU A 522 12.94 0.04 25.90
C LEU A 522 13.35 -1.40 26.26
N SER A 523 12.38 -2.31 26.34
CA SER A 523 12.63 -3.72 26.67
C SER A 523 13.20 -4.54 25.51
N ARG A 524 13.13 -4.02 24.28
CA ARG A 524 13.38 -4.75 23.03
C ARG A 524 12.46 -5.97 22.83
N GLN A 525 11.33 -6.03 23.54
CA GLN A 525 10.31 -7.09 23.41
C GLN A 525 9.17 -6.55 22.54
N LEU A 526 9.39 -6.48 21.22
CA LEU A 526 8.46 -5.83 20.28
C LEU A 526 7.05 -6.44 20.24
N ARG A 527 6.89 -7.69 20.70
CA ARG A 527 5.58 -8.37 20.81
C ARG A 527 4.97 -8.27 22.22
N GLY A 528 5.61 -7.56 23.14
CA GLY A 528 5.26 -7.57 24.56
C GLY A 528 5.82 -8.78 25.31
N VAL A 529 5.64 -8.81 26.64
CA VAL A 529 6.20 -9.86 27.51
C VAL A 529 5.10 -10.80 27.96
N GLY A 530 5.06 -12.03 27.42
CA GLY A 530 4.06 -13.03 27.81
C GLY A 530 2.62 -12.69 27.38
N LEU A 531 2.46 -11.76 26.43
CA LEU A 531 1.18 -11.39 25.84
C LEU A 531 0.93 -12.26 24.59
N THR A 532 -0.22 -12.92 24.52
CA THR A 532 -0.59 -13.85 23.44
C THR A 532 -1.60 -13.28 22.44
N ASP A 533 -2.19 -12.13 22.77
CA ASP A 533 -3.19 -11.44 21.95
C ASP A 533 -2.57 -10.20 21.30
N GLU A 534 -2.95 -9.91 20.05
CA GLU A 534 -2.56 -8.67 19.35
C GLU A 534 -3.37 -7.43 19.81
N GLU A 535 -4.42 -7.65 20.60
CA GLU A 535 -5.30 -6.62 21.15
C GLU A 535 -4.70 -5.97 22.40
N PHE A 536 -4.62 -4.64 22.44
CA PHE A 536 -4.16 -3.91 23.61
C PHE A 536 -5.14 -4.05 24.77
N LYS A 537 -4.68 -4.66 25.87
CA LYS A 537 -5.48 -4.88 27.09
C LYS A 537 -4.74 -4.24 28.26
N PRO A 538 -5.11 -3.02 28.69
CA PRO A 538 -4.38 -2.24 29.70
C PRO A 538 -4.02 -3.03 30.97
N ALA A 539 -4.99 -3.78 31.53
CA ALA A 539 -4.77 -4.56 32.74
C ALA A 539 -3.80 -5.75 32.54
N ALA A 540 -3.88 -6.42 31.38
CA ALA A 540 -2.98 -7.54 31.06
C ALA A 540 -1.55 -7.04 30.80
N GLU A 541 -1.43 -5.94 30.06
CA GLU A 541 -0.18 -5.22 29.80
C GLU A 541 0.46 -4.77 31.12
N TYR A 542 -0.31 -4.12 32.00
CA TYR A 542 0.17 -3.67 33.30
C TYR A 542 0.77 -4.80 34.12
N ASN A 543 0.07 -5.94 34.22
CA ASN A 543 0.54 -7.10 34.97
C ASN A 543 1.81 -7.70 34.35
N ALA A 544 1.83 -7.87 33.03
CA ALA A 544 2.96 -8.41 32.29
C ALA A 544 4.22 -7.54 32.44
N TRP A 545 4.09 -6.23 32.21
CA TRP A 545 5.20 -5.30 32.30
C TRP A 545 5.67 -5.07 33.74
N THR A 546 4.76 -5.12 34.72
CA THR A 546 5.13 -5.10 36.14
C THR A 546 5.98 -6.31 36.51
N ALA A 547 5.56 -7.51 36.11
CA ALA A 547 6.31 -8.74 36.37
C ALA A 547 7.69 -8.72 35.68
N TRP A 548 7.73 -8.29 34.41
CA TRP A 548 8.97 -8.12 33.67
C TRP A 548 9.91 -7.11 34.34
N TYR A 549 9.42 -5.93 34.70
CA TYR A 549 10.23 -4.89 35.30
C TYR A 549 10.82 -5.34 36.64
N ARG A 550 10.04 -6.00 37.49
CA ARG A 550 10.54 -6.58 38.76
C ARG A 550 11.71 -7.55 38.54
N SER A 551 11.73 -8.28 37.43
CA SER A 551 12.80 -9.24 37.10
C SER A 551 14.10 -8.59 36.64
N ILE A 552 14.04 -7.38 36.05
CA ILE A 552 15.19 -6.71 35.41
C ILE A 552 15.57 -5.36 36.01
N ARG A 553 14.77 -4.81 36.93
CA ARG A 553 14.98 -3.45 37.48
C ARG A 553 16.37 -3.26 38.13
N PRO A 554 16.88 -2.01 38.12
CA PRO A 554 18.15 -1.65 38.75
C PRO A 554 18.23 -2.10 40.21
N TYR A 555 19.44 -2.38 40.69
CA TYR A 555 19.67 -2.90 42.04
C TYR A 555 19.11 -1.97 43.12
N GLU A 556 19.24 -0.66 42.90
CA GLU A 556 18.79 0.43 43.77
C GLU A 556 17.26 0.51 43.89
N GLU A 557 16.49 -0.19 43.05
CA GLU A 557 15.02 -0.21 43.08
C GLU A 557 14.43 -1.53 43.61
N ARG A 558 15.26 -2.41 44.19
CA ARG A 558 14.86 -3.76 44.68
C ARG A 558 14.47 -3.80 46.17
N ASP A 559 14.14 -2.66 46.77
CA ASP A 559 13.81 -2.52 48.20
C ASP A 559 12.56 -3.32 48.66
N ASP A 560 11.80 -3.88 47.73
CA ASP A 560 10.65 -4.76 47.97
C ASP A 560 11.04 -6.24 48.19
N LEU A 561 12.27 -6.67 47.89
CA LEU A 561 12.77 -8.00 48.27
C LEU A 561 12.83 -8.20 49.80
N LEU A 562 12.78 -7.12 50.57
CA LEU A 562 12.72 -7.13 52.04
C LEU A 562 11.30 -6.91 52.61
N ARG A 563 10.28 -6.73 51.75
CA ARG A 563 8.89 -6.45 52.18
C ARG A 563 7.93 -7.61 51.98
N GLU A 564 8.28 -8.65 51.23
CA GLU A 564 7.48 -9.89 51.11
C GLU A 564 7.72 -10.89 52.26
N ALA A 565 7.84 -10.37 53.48
CA ALA A 565 7.73 -11.16 54.71
C ALA A 565 6.75 -10.45 55.65
N LYS A 566 5.45 -10.45 55.30
CA LYS A 566 4.32 -10.35 56.22
C LYS A 566 3.03 -10.83 55.58
#